data_AF-A0A218QMB5-F1
#
_entry.id   AF-A0A218QMB5-F1
#
_cell.length_a   1.000
_cell.length_b   1.000
_cell.length_c   1.000
_cell.angle_alpha   90.00
_cell.angle_beta   90.00
_cell.angle_gamma   90.00
#
_symmetry.space_group_name_H-M   'P 1'
#
loop_
_entity.id
_entity.type
_entity.pdbx_description
1 polymer ?
#
loop_
_entity_poly.entity_id
_entity_poly.type
_entity_poly.pdbx_seq_one_letter_code
_entity_poly.pdbx_strand_id
1 'polypeptide(L)'
;MAKKVALLVGVSSYQQGLSALPSATKDAKAIKQVLQHPDIGGFVETDITSLLNQPQKKVEDAIYSLFNNCSPDDLVLFYFSGHGVKDEKGNLYIATPTTRTDQNKRVLPLTAIAASFVKDQMSASPSRRQVVILDCCFSGAFAKGLTLGNKSWAVLTSSDTVEYSYAPEPSELSIYTRYLVEGIKTGVGDLNNDGNISVDELYEYTKKKVKEISPKMNPLLDNGRGGYKIVLANSIQDDPKLKYRKKVEEIARQEERKFTSFNRIYEGNISDNFHRIYLDDLRNSLNLTKEDAKAIETEVLTPYCLRKNKLNSYGKVFAEAIKQGYPLSQQNRQMLKDLQQVKNLRDEDVEQIEKRILDSLPTPPITNHLPKPTIGGTTQVNSPQIPQPTKPNKTQPVSNPSPGNKNIGANKPSPNVPTIKHPTNSVSLQPSQPPRQNPTQDNLDFEQAIKYTKLRDLLAAKKWKEADEETAKVMLRASGKELLGYLSEDDIKRLPTKVLDTINQLWVKNSGGRFGFSVQKSIYLQASKNYDRLGDRLGWKKEGKWLHWRELNFSEQAPKGHLPSGTCPLGTVEGLIWDGCNVVSVLLSRSDF
;
A
#
# COMPACT_ATOMS: atom_id res chain seq x y z
N MET A 1 -8.63 13.49 41.49
CA MET A 1 -9.18 13.16 40.14
C MET A 1 -8.32 12.08 39.54
N ALA A 2 -8.94 11.10 38.87
CA ALA A 2 -8.21 10.08 38.14
C ALA A 2 -7.40 10.72 37.00
N LYS A 3 -6.10 10.41 36.91
CA LYS A 3 -5.20 10.91 35.88
C LYS A 3 -5.17 9.97 34.68
N LYS A 4 -4.70 10.49 33.54
CA LYS A 4 -4.31 9.71 32.37
C LYS A 4 -2.80 9.85 32.21
N VAL A 5 -2.07 8.73 32.32
CA VAL A 5 -0.60 8.69 32.30
C VAL A 5 -0.15 7.82 31.13
N ALA A 6 0.83 8.28 30.37
CA ALA A 6 1.31 7.58 29.18
C ALA A 6 2.84 7.48 29.10
N LEU A 7 3.33 6.34 28.60
CA LEU A 7 4.71 6.15 28.15
C LEU A 7 4.71 5.81 26.67
N LEU A 8 5.40 6.62 25.87
CA LEU A 8 5.49 6.49 24.42
C LEU A 8 6.95 6.21 24.04
N VAL A 9 7.22 5.03 23.50
CA VAL A 9 8.56 4.59 23.13
C VAL A 9 8.64 4.40 21.62
N GLY A 10 9.59 5.07 20.97
CA GLY A 10 9.84 4.95 19.54
C GLY A 10 11.30 4.65 19.25
N VAL A 11 11.59 3.52 18.61
CA VAL A 11 12.97 3.10 18.29
C VAL A 11 13.13 2.95 16.78
N SER A 12 13.79 3.94 16.17
CA SER A 12 14.05 4.01 14.72
C SER A 12 15.46 3.62 14.31
N SER A 13 16.44 3.65 15.22
CA SER A 13 17.84 3.37 14.92
C SER A 13 18.39 2.26 15.81
N TYR A 14 19.13 1.33 15.20
CA TYR A 14 19.71 0.15 15.86
C TYR A 14 21.18 0.05 15.50
N GLN A 15 22.01 -0.36 16.46
CA GLN A 15 23.46 -0.44 16.26
C GLN A 15 23.88 -1.65 15.40
N GLN A 16 23.27 -2.82 15.64
CA GLN A 16 23.65 -4.06 14.96
C GLN A 16 22.47 -5.04 14.85
N GLY A 17 22.38 -5.78 13.74
CA GLY A 17 21.46 -6.91 13.57
C GLY A 17 20.02 -6.55 13.15
N LEU A 18 19.62 -5.29 13.27
CA LEU A 18 18.28 -4.80 12.92
C LEU A 18 18.35 -3.58 11.98
N SER A 19 17.43 -3.54 11.02
CA SER A 19 17.31 -2.42 10.08
C SER A 19 16.68 -1.19 10.75
N ALA A 20 17.04 0.01 10.28
CA ALA A 20 16.40 1.23 10.72
C ALA A 20 14.89 1.25 10.38
N LEU A 21 14.09 1.87 11.25
CA LEU A 21 12.65 2.07 11.11
C LEU A 21 12.32 3.56 11.30
N PRO A 22 12.53 4.42 10.28
CA PRO A 22 12.36 5.86 10.42
C PRO A 22 10.98 6.30 10.92
N SER A 23 9.93 5.52 10.64
CA SER A 23 8.56 5.79 11.12
C SER A 23 8.43 5.71 12.64
N ALA A 24 9.19 4.85 13.34
CA ALA A 24 8.93 4.52 14.74
C ALA A 24 9.00 5.72 15.71
N THR A 25 9.90 6.67 15.47
CA THR A 25 9.97 7.89 16.28
C THR A 25 8.91 8.91 15.89
N LYS A 26 8.47 8.92 14.63
CA LYS A 26 7.37 9.75 14.15
C LYS A 26 6.03 9.24 14.67
N ASP A 27 5.87 7.92 14.71
CA ASP A 27 4.74 7.20 15.28
C ASP A 27 4.49 7.60 16.74
N ALA A 28 5.53 7.50 17.59
CA ALA A 28 5.44 7.92 19.00
C ALA A 28 5.09 9.41 19.15
N LYS A 29 5.64 10.28 18.28
CA LYS A 29 5.30 11.72 18.27
C LYS A 29 3.85 11.98 17.85
N ALA A 30 3.34 11.27 16.86
CA ALA A 30 1.97 11.43 16.39
C ALA A 30 0.94 10.96 17.43
N ILE A 31 1.22 9.84 18.11
CA ILE A 31 0.42 9.40 19.26
C ILE A 31 0.45 10.43 20.38
N LYS A 32 1.63 11.00 20.71
CA LYS A 32 1.72 12.07 21.71
C LYS A 32 0.79 13.24 21.38
N GLN A 33 0.79 13.69 20.12
CA GLN A 33 -0.01 14.83 19.68
C GLN A 33 -1.51 14.64 19.91
N VAL A 34 -2.04 13.43 19.66
CA VAL A 34 -3.47 13.16 19.87
C VAL A 34 -3.82 12.93 21.33
N LEU A 35 -2.91 12.34 22.12
CA LEU A 35 -3.13 12.11 23.55
C LEU A 35 -3.12 13.42 24.34
N GLN A 36 -2.20 14.34 24.04
CA GLN A 36 -2.06 15.62 24.76
C GLN A 36 -3.14 16.65 24.41
N HIS A 37 -3.88 16.46 23.32
CA HIS A 37 -4.88 17.42 22.88
C HIS A 37 -6.03 17.48 23.90
N PRO A 38 -6.37 18.66 24.45
CA PRO A 38 -7.26 18.78 25.60
C PRO A 38 -8.67 18.24 25.34
N ASP A 39 -9.22 18.51 24.15
CA ASP A 39 -10.58 18.09 23.79
C ASP A 39 -10.66 16.67 23.20
N ILE A 40 -9.52 16.01 22.97
CA ILE A 40 -9.44 14.68 22.34
C ILE A 40 -8.89 13.68 23.37
N GLY A 41 -7.58 13.60 23.54
CA GLY A 41 -6.97 12.65 24.48
C GLY A 41 -7.04 13.09 25.93
N GLY A 42 -6.88 14.39 26.20
CA GLY A 42 -6.94 14.97 27.55
C GLY A 42 -5.86 14.45 28.51
N PHE A 43 -4.74 13.93 28.01
CA PHE A 43 -3.57 13.60 28.83
C PHE A 43 -2.81 14.90 29.12
N VAL A 44 -2.47 15.14 30.39
CA VAL A 44 -1.64 16.29 30.76
C VAL A 44 -0.22 16.04 30.27
N GLU A 45 0.41 17.04 29.65
CA GLU A 45 1.76 16.93 29.08
C GLU A 45 2.80 16.39 30.08
N THR A 46 2.71 16.78 31.36
CA THR A 46 3.61 16.30 32.43
C THR A 46 3.43 14.82 32.77
N ASP A 47 2.27 14.23 32.43
CA ASP A 47 1.95 12.83 32.65
C ASP A 47 2.23 11.97 31.37
N ILE A 48 2.82 12.57 30.32
CA ILE A 48 3.26 11.87 29.11
C ILE A 48 4.78 11.82 29.03
N THR A 49 5.35 10.63 29.22
CA THR A 49 6.79 10.40 29.01
C THR A 49 7.04 9.90 27.58
N SER A 50 7.95 10.54 26.84
CA SER A 50 8.36 10.11 25.50
C SER A 50 9.83 9.74 25.44
N LEU A 51 10.14 8.51 25.02
CA LEU A 51 11.49 7.99 24.90
C LEU A 51 11.78 7.59 23.45
N LEU A 52 12.56 8.44 22.77
CA LEU A 52 12.98 8.21 21.38
C LEU A 52 14.42 7.71 21.33
N ASN A 53 14.65 6.55 20.72
CA ASN A 53 15.97 5.92 20.59
C ASN A 53 16.76 5.89 21.91
N GLN A 54 16.08 5.59 23.02
CA GLN A 54 16.69 5.51 24.35
C GLN A 54 17.22 4.10 24.63
N PRO A 55 18.30 3.97 25.44
CA PRO A 55 18.87 2.68 25.78
C PRO A 55 17.93 1.85 26.66
N GLN A 56 18.12 0.52 26.65
CA GLN A 56 17.32 -0.47 27.40
C GLN A 56 17.01 -0.02 28.83
N LYS A 57 18.03 0.30 29.63
CA LYS A 57 17.86 0.59 31.06
C LYS A 57 16.88 1.75 31.31
N LYS A 58 16.97 2.82 30.52
CA LYS A 58 16.10 3.99 30.66
C LYS A 58 14.65 3.68 30.29
N VAL A 59 14.44 2.80 29.32
CA VAL A 59 13.09 2.34 28.93
C VAL A 59 12.51 1.42 30.00
N GLU A 60 13.30 0.49 30.57
CA GLU A 60 12.88 -0.36 31.69
C GLU A 60 12.48 0.46 32.93
N ASP A 61 13.30 1.44 33.31
CA ASP A 61 13.03 2.32 34.46
C ASP A 61 11.75 3.14 34.24
N ALA A 62 11.48 3.58 33.00
CA ALA A 62 10.26 4.29 32.65
C ALA A 62 9.03 3.38 32.64
N ILE A 63 9.15 2.14 32.15
CA ILE A 63 8.08 1.13 32.22
C ILE A 63 7.73 0.84 33.68
N TYR A 64 8.75 0.62 34.52
CA TYR A 64 8.55 0.44 35.96
C TYR A 64 7.81 1.63 36.57
N SER A 65 8.28 2.86 36.29
CA SER A 65 7.67 4.08 36.83
C SER A 65 6.23 4.28 36.36
N LEU A 66 5.95 4.02 35.08
CA LEU A 66 4.61 4.14 34.48
C LEU A 66 3.57 3.29 35.23
N PHE A 67 3.91 2.02 35.48
CA PHE A 67 2.98 1.07 36.07
C PHE A 67 2.91 1.17 37.60
N ASN A 68 3.98 1.61 38.28
CA ASN A 68 4.04 1.63 39.75
C ASN A 68 3.73 3.00 40.37
N ASN A 69 3.92 4.12 39.65
CA ASN A 69 3.66 5.47 40.17
C ASN A 69 2.26 5.98 39.76
N CYS A 70 1.24 5.14 39.91
CA CYS A 70 -0.15 5.46 39.55
C CYS A 70 -1.12 5.11 40.69
N SER A 71 -2.28 5.76 40.67
CA SER A 71 -3.40 5.48 41.58
C SER A 71 -4.33 4.41 40.99
N PRO A 72 -5.15 3.73 41.82
CA PRO A 72 -6.07 2.68 41.34
C PRO A 72 -7.02 3.12 40.23
N ASP A 73 -7.44 4.37 40.27
CA ASP A 73 -8.37 4.93 39.29
C ASP A 73 -7.65 5.52 38.07
N ASP A 74 -6.33 5.64 38.03
CA ASP A 74 -5.64 6.25 36.88
C ASP A 74 -5.74 5.36 35.63
N LEU A 75 -5.79 5.97 34.45
CA LEU A 75 -5.61 5.28 33.17
C LEU A 75 -4.12 5.25 32.83
N VAL A 76 -3.56 4.05 32.69
CA VAL A 76 -2.16 3.84 32.29
C VAL A 76 -2.11 3.38 30.84
N LEU A 77 -1.34 4.10 30.00
CA LEU A 77 -1.13 3.76 28.59
C LEU A 77 0.36 3.54 28.29
N PHE A 78 0.71 2.36 27.77
CA PHE A 78 2.04 2.09 27.22
C PHE A 78 1.95 1.91 25.71
N TYR A 79 2.69 2.73 24.96
CA TYR A 79 2.80 2.65 23.51
C TYR A 79 4.25 2.37 23.11
N PHE A 80 4.44 1.39 22.23
CA PHE A 80 5.74 1.07 21.64
C PHE A 80 5.65 0.96 20.12
N SER A 81 6.55 1.62 19.39
CA SER A 81 6.82 1.40 17.97
C SER A 81 8.30 1.09 17.73
N GLY A 82 8.56 0.01 16.98
CA GLY A 82 9.90 -0.48 16.69
C GLY A 82 9.96 -1.97 16.36
N HIS A 83 11.14 -2.58 16.48
CA HIS A 83 11.29 -4.02 16.27
C HIS A 83 10.84 -4.83 17.49
N GLY A 84 10.05 -5.87 17.23
CA GLY A 84 9.83 -6.98 18.14
C GLY A 84 10.67 -8.16 17.67
N VAL A 85 11.42 -8.78 18.58
CA VAL A 85 12.34 -9.90 18.27
C VAL A 85 12.05 -11.07 19.19
N LYS A 86 12.38 -12.29 18.76
CA LYS A 86 12.16 -13.51 19.54
C LYS A 86 13.48 -14.15 19.95
N ASP A 87 13.48 -14.81 21.10
CA ASP A 87 14.55 -15.74 21.47
C ASP A 87 14.31 -17.14 20.84
N GLU A 88 15.20 -18.08 21.13
CA GLU A 88 15.11 -19.47 20.65
C GLU A 88 13.86 -20.21 21.12
N LYS A 89 13.29 -19.80 22.25
CA LYS A 89 12.08 -20.38 22.84
C LYS A 89 10.80 -19.72 22.30
N GLY A 90 10.94 -18.70 21.46
CA GLY A 90 9.84 -17.95 20.89
C GLY A 90 9.29 -16.84 21.80
N ASN A 91 9.97 -16.52 22.91
CA ASN A 91 9.57 -15.43 23.79
C ASN A 91 9.81 -14.09 23.10
N LEU A 92 8.85 -13.16 23.23
CA LEU A 92 8.90 -11.83 22.64
C LEU A 92 9.77 -10.88 23.48
N TYR A 93 10.58 -10.07 22.80
CA TYR A 93 11.35 -8.98 23.35
C TYR A 93 11.13 -7.70 22.53
N ILE A 94 11.09 -6.58 23.23
CA ILE A 94 11.07 -5.22 22.70
C ILE A 94 12.52 -4.79 22.44
N ALA A 95 12.83 -4.49 21.18
CA ALA A 95 14.16 -4.06 20.79
C ALA A 95 14.41 -2.58 21.15
N THR A 96 15.65 -2.28 21.51
CA THR A 96 16.17 -0.94 21.78
C THR A 96 17.41 -0.70 20.92
N PRO A 97 18.00 0.51 20.86
CA PRO A 97 19.12 0.79 19.97
C PRO A 97 20.34 -0.14 20.15
N THR A 98 20.53 -0.66 21.36
CA THR A 98 21.64 -1.56 21.73
C THR A 98 21.29 -3.05 21.62
N THR A 99 20.09 -3.37 21.14
CA THR A 99 19.67 -4.77 20.94
C THR A 99 20.54 -5.45 19.91
N ARG A 100 20.98 -6.66 20.25
CA ARG A 100 21.80 -7.52 19.39
C ARG A 100 21.04 -8.79 19.04
N THR A 101 21.21 -9.24 17.81
CA THR A 101 20.67 -10.52 17.33
C THR A 101 21.79 -11.41 16.82
N ASP A 102 21.55 -12.72 16.84
CA ASP A 102 22.39 -13.70 16.16
C ASP A 102 22.20 -13.66 14.62
N GLN A 103 22.87 -14.57 13.92
CA GLN A 103 22.78 -14.71 12.46
C GLN A 103 21.37 -15.09 11.97
N ASN A 104 20.54 -15.69 12.83
CA ASN A 104 19.16 -16.10 12.56
C ASN A 104 18.14 -15.04 13.00
N LYS A 105 18.58 -13.81 13.31
CA LYS A 105 17.76 -12.71 13.84
C LYS A 105 17.09 -13.01 15.19
N ARG A 106 17.63 -13.97 15.95
CA ARG A 106 17.19 -14.25 17.32
C ARG A 106 17.87 -13.30 18.29
N VAL A 107 17.12 -12.80 19.25
CA VAL A 107 17.63 -11.82 20.21
C VAL A 107 18.61 -12.43 21.20
N LEU A 108 19.66 -11.68 21.56
CA LEU A 108 20.44 -11.93 22.77
C LEU A 108 19.67 -11.33 23.96
N PRO A 109 19.07 -12.15 24.86
CA PRO A 109 18.07 -11.70 25.82
C PRO A 109 18.49 -10.51 26.71
N LEU A 110 19.77 -10.45 27.10
CA LEU A 110 20.32 -9.39 27.95
C LEU A 110 20.45 -8.02 27.27
N THR A 111 20.11 -7.91 25.98
CA THR A 111 20.23 -6.67 25.19
C THR A 111 18.89 -6.09 24.75
N ALA A 112 17.78 -6.68 25.20
CA ALA A 112 16.44 -6.27 24.86
C ALA A 112 15.51 -6.42 26.07
N ILE A 113 14.34 -5.79 26.00
CA ILE A 113 13.39 -5.81 27.10
C ILE A 113 12.44 -6.98 26.91
N ALA A 114 12.42 -7.92 27.85
CA ALA A 114 11.50 -9.05 27.77
C ALA A 114 10.04 -8.59 27.86
N ALA A 115 9.16 -9.12 27.01
CA ALA A 115 7.73 -8.84 27.11
C ALA A 115 7.16 -9.30 28.46
N SER A 116 7.75 -10.34 29.07
CA SER A 116 7.40 -10.77 30.43
C SER A 116 7.61 -9.66 31.47
N PHE A 117 8.70 -8.88 31.37
CA PHE A 117 8.94 -7.77 32.28
C PHE A 117 7.80 -6.75 32.25
N VAL A 118 7.30 -6.41 31.05
CA VAL A 118 6.14 -5.49 30.90
C VAL A 118 4.90 -6.10 31.53
N LYS A 119 4.63 -7.40 31.30
CA LYS A 119 3.50 -8.12 31.89
C LYS A 119 3.58 -8.18 33.42
N ASP A 120 4.78 -8.35 33.97
CA ASP A 120 5.01 -8.35 35.42
C ASP A 120 4.69 -6.97 36.00
N GLN A 121 5.09 -5.88 35.30
CA GLN A 121 4.73 -4.52 35.71
C GLN A 121 3.21 -4.25 35.62
N MET A 122 2.53 -4.71 34.56
CA MET A 122 1.07 -4.63 34.45
C MET A 122 0.37 -5.35 35.61
N SER A 123 0.90 -6.51 35.99
CA SER A 123 0.41 -7.34 37.11
C SER A 123 0.59 -6.65 38.46
N ALA A 124 1.76 -6.05 38.69
CA ALA A 124 2.07 -5.32 39.92
C ALA A 124 1.37 -3.95 40.04
N SER A 125 0.98 -3.34 38.91
CA SER A 125 0.46 -1.96 38.87
C SER A 125 -0.77 -1.72 39.78
N PRO A 126 -0.83 -0.63 40.55
CA PRO A 126 -2.04 -0.28 41.30
C PRO A 126 -3.25 0.04 40.41
N SER A 127 -3.02 0.62 39.22
CA SER A 127 -4.07 1.03 38.30
C SER A 127 -4.93 -0.14 37.85
N ARG A 128 -6.25 0.07 37.87
CA ARG A 128 -7.26 -0.87 37.38
C ARG A 128 -7.55 -0.72 35.88
N ARG A 129 -7.03 0.31 35.21
CA ARG A 129 -7.34 0.66 33.81
C ARG A 129 -6.03 0.78 33.03
N GLN A 130 -5.69 -0.26 32.28
CA GLN A 130 -4.39 -0.35 31.61
C GLN A 130 -4.54 -0.65 30.11
N VAL A 131 -3.88 0.12 29.27
CA VAL A 131 -3.87 -0.10 27.82
C VAL A 131 -2.44 -0.19 27.32
N VAL A 132 -2.13 -1.25 26.58
CA VAL A 132 -0.84 -1.42 25.91
C VAL A 132 -1.07 -1.46 24.40
N ILE A 133 -0.31 -0.67 23.65
CA ILE A 133 -0.37 -0.62 22.19
C ILE A 133 1.03 -0.94 21.65
N LEU A 134 1.14 -2.03 20.88
CA LEU A 134 2.40 -2.51 20.32
C LEU A 134 2.35 -2.46 18.79
N ASP A 135 3.10 -1.52 18.23
CA ASP A 135 3.38 -1.43 16.80
C ASP A 135 4.73 -2.07 16.48
N CYS A 136 4.79 -3.40 16.58
CA CYS A 136 5.98 -4.17 16.31
C CYS A 136 5.67 -5.59 15.84
N CYS A 137 6.61 -6.20 15.10
CA CYS A 137 6.50 -7.59 14.66
C CYS A 137 6.35 -8.54 15.85
N PHE A 138 5.59 -9.63 15.67
CA PHE A 138 5.37 -10.67 16.67
C PHE A 138 4.65 -10.25 17.97
N SER A 139 4.15 -9.02 18.04
CA SER A 139 3.39 -8.50 19.18
C SER A 139 2.12 -9.31 19.49
N GLY A 140 1.54 -10.01 18.50
CA GLY A 140 0.33 -10.83 18.68
C GLY A 140 0.46 -12.01 19.65
N ALA A 141 1.67 -12.33 20.13
CA ALA A 141 1.88 -13.31 21.20
C ALA A 141 2.00 -12.67 22.59
N PHE A 142 1.99 -11.34 22.71
CA PHE A 142 2.27 -10.63 23.96
C PHE A 142 1.30 -11.03 25.08
N ALA A 143 -0.01 -10.97 24.82
CA ALA A 143 -1.05 -11.21 25.81
C ALA A 143 -1.26 -12.68 26.17
N LYS A 144 -0.57 -13.62 25.50
CA LYS A 144 -0.65 -15.04 25.83
C LYS A 144 -0.23 -15.27 27.29
N GLY A 145 -1.13 -15.89 28.06
CA GLY A 145 -0.94 -16.18 29.47
C GLY A 145 -1.02 -14.96 30.40
N LEU A 146 -1.49 -13.80 29.93
CA LEU A 146 -1.66 -12.61 30.77
C LEU A 146 -2.98 -12.69 31.55
N THR A 147 -2.89 -12.68 32.88
CA THR A 147 -4.05 -12.63 33.79
C THR A 147 -3.84 -11.55 34.85
N LEU A 148 -4.66 -10.49 34.80
CA LEU A 148 -4.54 -9.34 35.71
C LEU A 148 -5.65 -9.26 36.77
N GLY A 149 -6.23 -10.41 37.14
CA GLY A 149 -7.32 -10.48 38.13
C GLY A 149 -8.52 -9.60 37.75
N ASN A 150 -8.93 -8.70 38.66
CA ASN A 150 -10.09 -7.83 38.50
C ASN A 150 -9.81 -6.54 37.71
N LYS A 151 -8.62 -6.38 37.10
CA LYS A 151 -8.27 -5.17 36.34
C LYS A 151 -8.91 -5.18 34.94
N SER A 152 -9.31 -3.99 34.49
CA SER A 152 -9.67 -3.72 33.10
C SER A 152 -8.42 -3.41 32.31
N TRP A 153 -8.07 -4.28 31.37
CA TRP A 153 -6.89 -4.11 30.54
C TRP A 153 -7.14 -4.46 29.10
N ALA A 154 -6.43 -3.80 28.19
CA ALA A 154 -6.40 -4.14 26.78
C ALA A 154 -4.99 -4.07 26.21
N VAL A 155 -4.69 -4.97 25.28
CA VAL A 155 -3.47 -4.99 24.48
C VAL A 155 -3.87 -4.95 23.02
N LEU A 156 -3.47 -3.89 22.31
CA LEU A 156 -3.67 -3.74 20.88
C LEU A 156 -2.35 -3.99 20.17
N THR A 157 -2.36 -4.82 19.13
CA THR A 157 -1.14 -5.23 18.42
C THR A 157 -1.34 -5.17 16.92
N SER A 158 -0.24 -4.97 16.19
CA SER A 158 -0.28 -4.75 14.74
C SER A 158 -0.12 -6.03 13.88
N SER A 159 0.42 -7.14 14.44
CA SER A 159 1.08 -8.31 13.78
C SER A 159 0.38 -8.96 12.57
N ASP A 160 0.98 -9.65 11.59
CA ASP A 160 2.32 -10.20 11.28
C ASP A 160 2.63 -9.95 9.79
N THR A 161 3.85 -9.51 9.44
CA THR A 161 4.73 -10.02 8.33
C THR A 161 6.01 -9.20 8.27
N VAL A 162 7.14 -9.89 8.03
CA VAL A 162 8.47 -9.32 7.76
C VAL A 162 8.51 -8.82 6.30
N GLU A 163 7.64 -7.88 5.93
CA GLU A 163 7.74 -7.26 4.61
C GLU A 163 7.60 -5.75 4.75
N TYR A 164 8.66 -5.12 5.28
CA TYR A 164 8.97 -3.71 5.02
C TYR A 164 9.48 -3.51 3.58
N SER A 165 8.81 -4.15 2.62
CA SER A 165 9.16 -4.12 1.21
C SER A 165 8.10 -3.30 0.51
N TYR A 166 8.43 -2.05 0.16
CA TYR A 166 7.59 -1.10 -0.56
C TYR A 166 6.39 -0.51 0.21
N ALA A 167 6.69 0.37 1.17
CA ALA A 167 5.85 1.55 1.33
C ALA A 167 6.18 2.50 0.16
N PRO A 168 5.22 2.85 -0.71
CA PRO A 168 5.45 3.86 -1.73
C PRO A 168 5.55 5.22 -1.02
N GLU A 169 6.68 5.92 -1.25
CA GLU A 169 7.06 7.20 -0.63
C GLU A 169 7.34 7.10 0.89
N PRO A 170 8.18 7.97 1.47
CA PRO A 170 8.42 7.98 2.91
C PRO A 170 7.14 8.35 3.64
N SER A 171 6.30 7.35 3.97
CA SER A 171 5.19 7.58 4.88
C SER A 171 5.77 8.10 6.20
N GLU A 172 5.21 9.19 6.70
CA GLU A 172 5.64 9.72 7.99
C GLU A 172 5.38 8.71 9.11
N LEU A 173 4.32 7.91 9.01
CA LEU A 173 3.90 6.95 10.03
C LEU A 173 3.81 5.53 9.46
N SER A 174 3.88 4.54 10.35
CA SER A 174 3.54 3.15 10.01
C SER A 174 2.05 3.04 9.61
N ILE A 175 1.69 2.01 8.85
CA ILE A 175 0.28 1.80 8.44
C ILE A 175 -0.64 1.67 9.66
N TYR A 176 -0.19 0.96 10.70
CA TYR A 176 -0.98 0.75 11.92
C TYR A 176 -1.16 2.04 12.72
N THR A 177 -0.04 2.73 13.01
CA THR A 177 -0.08 3.96 13.80
C THR A 177 -0.78 5.10 13.05
N ARG A 178 -0.65 5.17 11.73
CA ARG A 178 -1.42 6.10 10.90
C ARG A 178 -2.91 6.03 11.21
N TYR A 179 -3.49 4.83 11.21
CA TYR A 179 -4.94 4.66 11.41
C TYR A 179 -5.39 4.76 12.87
N LEU A 180 -4.51 4.45 13.83
CA LEU A 180 -4.76 4.81 15.24
C LEU A 180 -4.87 6.33 15.40
N VAL A 181 -3.89 7.06 14.87
CA VAL A 181 -3.84 8.53 14.95
C VAL A 181 -5.02 9.15 14.20
N GLU A 182 -5.34 8.67 12.99
CA GLU A 182 -6.46 9.15 12.19
C GLU A 182 -7.80 8.96 12.92
N GLY A 183 -8.03 7.76 13.47
CA GLY A 183 -9.25 7.43 14.23
C GLY A 183 -9.45 8.35 15.44
N ILE A 184 -8.38 8.59 16.20
CA ILE A 184 -8.41 9.48 17.38
C ILE A 184 -8.53 10.94 16.96
N LYS A 185 -7.64 11.43 16.08
CA LYS A 185 -7.50 12.85 15.72
C LYS A 185 -8.76 13.41 15.08
N THR A 186 -9.40 12.62 14.23
CA THR A 186 -10.53 13.10 13.43
C THR A 186 -11.88 12.78 14.07
N GLY A 187 -11.91 11.92 15.10
CA GLY A 187 -13.13 11.49 15.75
C GLY A 187 -13.88 10.34 15.04
N VAL A 188 -13.41 9.88 13.87
CA VAL A 188 -14.05 8.76 13.15
C VAL A 188 -13.88 7.40 13.84
N GLY A 189 -12.95 7.31 14.80
CA GLY A 189 -12.82 6.15 15.67
C GLY A 189 -14.01 5.97 16.62
N ASP A 190 -14.87 6.98 16.80
CA ASP A 190 -16.16 6.85 17.50
C ASP A 190 -17.19 6.27 16.52
N LEU A 191 -17.42 4.96 16.64
CA LEU A 191 -18.23 4.19 15.71
C LEU A 191 -19.71 4.20 16.10
N ASN A 192 -20.02 4.35 17.39
CA ASN A 192 -21.39 4.39 17.91
C ASN A 192 -21.97 5.81 18.01
N ASN A 193 -21.15 6.85 17.83
CA ASN A 193 -21.46 8.28 17.94
C ASN A 193 -21.85 8.70 19.38
N ASP A 194 -21.27 8.07 20.41
CA ASP A 194 -21.51 8.42 21.81
C ASP A 194 -20.61 9.55 22.34
N GLY A 195 -19.72 10.09 21.49
CA GLY A 195 -18.78 11.15 21.84
C GLY A 195 -17.48 10.63 22.45
N ASN A 196 -17.33 9.32 22.65
CA ASN A 196 -16.11 8.70 23.15
C ASN A 196 -15.52 7.77 22.09
N ILE A 197 -14.21 7.56 22.20
CA ILE A 197 -13.48 6.56 21.42
C ILE A 197 -12.98 5.52 22.41
N SER A 198 -13.71 4.42 22.50
CA SER A 198 -13.32 3.27 23.30
C SER A 198 -12.32 2.36 22.58
N VAL A 199 -11.62 1.51 23.35
CA VAL A 199 -10.58 0.62 22.82
C VAL A 199 -11.10 -0.29 21.69
N ASP A 200 -12.29 -0.88 21.83
CA ASP A 200 -12.87 -1.72 20.79
C ASP A 200 -13.22 -0.94 19.53
N GLU A 201 -13.75 0.27 19.66
CA GLU A 201 -14.08 1.10 18.50
C GLU A 201 -12.82 1.52 17.73
N LEU A 202 -11.80 1.98 18.45
CA LEU A 202 -10.50 2.32 17.85
C LEU A 202 -9.85 1.10 17.18
N TYR A 203 -9.94 -0.07 17.83
CA TYR A 203 -9.45 -1.32 17.27
C TYR A 203 -10.19 -1.70 15.99
N GLU A 204 -11.53 -1.69 15.99
CA GLU A 204 -12.34 -2.07 14.83
C GLU A 204 -12.11 -1.12 13.65
N TYR A 205 -12.04 0.19 13.91
CA TYR A 205 -11.68 1.18 12.89
C TYR A 205 -10.30 0.89 12.29
N THR A 206 -9.29 0.76 13.14
CA THR A 206 -7.90 0.55 12.74
C THR A 206 -7.74 -0.75 11.97
N LYS A 207 -8.28 -1.85 12.49
CA LYS A 207 -8.25 -3.18 11.85
C LYS A 207 -8.86 -3.15 10.46
N LYS A 208 -10.01 -2.48 10.30
CA LYS A 208 -10.68 -2.36 9.01
C LYS A 208 -9.77 -1.63 8.00
N LYS A 209 -9.30 -0.43 8.33
CA LYS A 209 -8.45 0.39 7.44
C LYS A 209 -7.12 -0.28 7.12
N VAL A 210 -6.49 -0.91 8.12
CA VAL A 210 -5.24 -1.68 7.93
C VAL A 210 -5.48 -2.83 6.94
N LYS A 211 -6.58 -3.58 7.08
CA LYS A 211 -6.91 -4.68 6.15
C LYS A 211 -7.26 -4.21 4.74
N GLU A 212 -7.77 -3.00 4.57
CA GLU A 212 -8.01 -2.41 3.25
C GLU A 212 -6.68 -2.19 2.50
N ILE A 213 -5.64 -1.68 3.18
CA ILE A 213 -4.32 -1.38 2.59
C ILE A 213 -3.38 -2.58 2.55
N SER A 214 -3.32 -3.33 3.64
CA SER A 214 -2.40 -4.44 3.88
C SER A 214 -3.17 -5.65 4.44
N PRO A 215 -3.83 -6.44 3.58
CA PRO A 215 -4.69 -7.53 4.03
C PRO A 215 -3.98 -8.63 4.82
N LYS A 216 -2.68 -8.84 4.57
CA LYS A 216 -1.84 -9.77 5.35
C LYS A 216 -1.61 -9.30 6.79
N MET A 217 -1.67 -7.99 7.04
CA MET A 217 -1.53 -7.42 8.37
C MET A 217 -2.82 -7.67 9.16
N ASN A 218 -2.69 -8.24 10.36
CA ASN A 218 -3.84 -8.69 11.14
C ASN A 218 -3.80 -8.15 12.56
N PRO A 219 -4.20 -6.88 12.77
CA PRO A 219 -4.27 -6.31 14.09
C PRO A 219 -5.09 -7.16 15.06
N LEU A 220 -4.60 -7.33 16.29
CA LEU A 220 -5.27 -8.09 17.34
C LEU A 220 -5.59 -7.19 18.54
N LEU A 221 -6.70 -7.52 19.20
CA LEU A 221 -7.11 -6.97 20.49
C LEU A 221 -7.26 -8.13 21.47
N ASP A 222 -6.44 -8.12 22.51
CA ASP A 222 -6.60 -8.98 23.68
C ASP A 222 -7.03 -8.11 24.87
N ASN A 223 -7.91 -8.60 25.72
CA ASN A 223 -8.40 -7.81 26.84
C ASN A 223 -8.84 -8.64 28.04
N GLY A 224 -8.76 -8.02 29.22
CA GLY A 224 -9.40 -8.49 30.45
C GLY A 224 -10.81 -7.93 30.62
N ARG A 225 -11.36 -8.11 31.83
CA ARG A 225 -12.72 -7.68 32.19
C ARG A 225 -12.96 -6.20 31.86
N GLY A 226 -13.81 -5.92 30.88
CA GLY A 226 -14.21 -4.55 30.49
C GLY A 226 -13.10 -3.71 29.85
N GLY A 227 -11.91 -4.28 29.58
CA GLY A 227 -10.78 -3.54 29.03
C GLY A 227 -11.04 -2.96 27.64
N TYR A 228 -11.86 -3.64 26.85
CA TYR A 228 -12.29 -3.18 25.53
C TYR A 228 -13.15 -1.91 25.58
N LYS A 229 -13.80 -1.60 26.71
CA LYS A 229 -14.61 -0.38 26.90
C LYS A 229 -13.85 0.77 27.55
N ILE A 230 -12.54 0.66 27.74
CA ILE A 230 -11.74 1.78 28.24
C ILE A 230 -11.78 2.90 27.19
N VAL A 231 -12.21 4.09 27.62
CA VAL A 231 -12.20 5.29 26.77
C VAL A 231 -10.80 5.87 26.70
N LEU A 232 -10.26 6.00 25.49
CA LEU A 232 -8.94 6.56 25.24
C LEU A 232 -9.00 8.06 24.93
N ALA A 233 -9.99 8.46 24.13
CA ALA A 233 -10.15 9.82 23.64
C ALA A 233 -11.63 10.18 23.50
N ASN A 234 -11.91 11.46 23.37
CA ASN A 234 -13.22 12.00 23.03
C ASN A 234 -13.29 12.29 21.53
N SER A 235 -14.51 12.26 20.99
CA SER A 235 -14.81 12.61 19.61
C SER A 235 -15.74 13.84 19.57
N ILE A 236 -15.26 14.92 18.95
CA ILE A 236 -15.97 16.21 18.87
C ILE A 236 -17.14 16.07 17.89
N GLN A 237 -18.31 15.63 18.39
CA GLN A 237 -19.46 15.27 17.53
C GLN A 237 -19.96 16.42 16.65
N ASP A 238 -19.79 17.66 17.10
CA ASP A 238 -20.22 18.84 16.35
C ASP A 238 -19.21 19.37 15.34
N ASP A 239 -18.04 18.73 15.20
CA ASP A 239 -17.08 19.08 14.16
C ASP A 239 -17.66 18.86 12.76
N PRO A 240 -17.83 19.92 11.94
CA PRO A 240 -18.32 19.78 10.57
C PRO A 240 -17.42 18.86 9.72
N LYS A 241 -16.10 18.83 9.98
CA LYS A 241 -15.15 17.96 9.25
C LYS A 241 -15.38 16.49 9.57
N LEU A 242 -15.71 16.15 10.82
CA LEU A 242 -16.08 14.78 11.22
C LEU A 242 -17.37 14.33 10.53
N LYS A 243 -18.43 15.17 10.56
CA LYS A 243 -19.72 14.88 9.91
C LYS A 243 -19.54 14.63 8.42
N TYR A 244 -18.77 15.49 7.75
CA TYR A 244 -18.44 15.32 6.33
C TYR A 244 -17.61 14.05 6.07
N ARG A 245 -16.54 13.82 6.84
CA ARG A 245 -15.67 12.64 6.70
C ARG A 245 -16.45 11.33 6.84
N LYS A 246 -17.26 11.17 7.89
CA LYS A 246 -18.09 9.97 8.10
C LYS A 246 -18.97 9.66 6.90
N LYS A 247 -19.52 10.70 6.25
CA LYS A 247 -20.35 10.53 5.06
C LYS A 247 -19.53 10.14 3.82
N VAL A 248 -18.36 10.74 3.61
CA VAL A 248 -17.42 10.34 2.54
C VAL A 248 -17.02 8.86 2.71
N GLU A 249 -16.71 8.43 3.94
CA GLU A 249 -16.38 7.03 4.22
C GLU A 249 -17.54 6.08 3.96
N GLU A 250 -18.76 6.48 4.34
CA GLU A 250 -19.96 5.71 4.08
C GLU A 250 -20.14 5.49 2.58
N ILE A 251 -20.05 6.56 1.80
CA ILE A 251 -20.18 6.55 0.34
C ILE A 251 -19.08 5.68 -0.29
N ALA A 252 -17.82 5.87 0.10
CA ALA A 252 -16.68 5.09 -0.39
C ALA A 252 -16.89 3.58 -0.15
N ARG A 253 -17.38 3.22 1.05
CA ARG A 253 -17.67 1.83 1.43
C ARG A 253 -18.86 1.25 0.65
N GLN A 254 -19.91 2.02 0.42
CA GLN A 254 -21.06 1.56 -0.36
C GLN A 254 -20.65 1.27 -1.80
N GLU A 255 -19.79 2.11 -2.36
CA GLU A 255 -19.35 2.00 -3.75
C GLU A 255 -18.31 0.90 -3.95
N GLU A 256 -17.46 0.65 -2.95
CA GLU A 256 -16.65 -0.57 -2.92
C GLU A 256 -17.54 -1.82 -2.92
N ARG A 257 -18.65 -1.85 -2.17
CA ARG A 257 -19.57 -3.00 -2.18
C ARG A 257 -20.32 -3.17 -3.50
N LYS A 258 -20.54 -2.09 -4.26
CA LYS A 258 -21.14 -2.12 -5.60
C LYS A 258 -20.13 -2.51 -6.70
N PHE A 259 -19.10 -3.32 -6.38
CA PHE A 259 -18.10 -3.85 -7.31
C PHE A 259 -18.66 -4.71 -8.48
N THR A 260 -19.96 -4.63 -8.77
CA THR A 260 -20.65 -5.26 -9.89
C THR A 260 -20.54 -4.48 -11.21
N SER A 261 -20.10 -3.22 -11.23
CA SER A 261 -19.97 -2.45 -12.49
C SER A 261 -18.54 -2.01 -12.75
N PHE A 262 -17.88 -2.62 -13.74
CA PHE A 262 -16.49 -2.29 -14.12
C PHE A 262 -16.32 -0.86 -14.71
N ASN A 263 -17.38 -0.04 -14.78
CA ASN A 263 -17.37 1.29 -15.42
C ASN A 263 -17.99 2.43 -14.56
N ARG A 264 -17.81 2.41 -13.24
CA ARG A 264 -18.08 3.62 -12.42
C ARG A 264 -16.92 3.83 -11.45
N ILE A 265 -15.99 4.70 -11.83
CA ILE A 265 -14.70 4.83 -11.18
C ILE A 265 -14.75 6.03 -10.25
N TYR A 266 -14.57 5.80 -8.95
CA TYR A 266 -14.08 6.82 -8.03
C TYR A 266 -12.71 7.31 -8.53
N GLU A 267 -12.73 8.36 -9.32
CA GLU A 267 -11.61 9.09 -9.94
C GLU A 267 -10.94 10.05 -8.93
N GLY A 268 -10.91 9.69 -7.65
CA GLY A 268 -10.62 10.69 -6.59
C GLY A 268 -11.69 11.76 -6.44
N ASN A 269 -12.71 11.74 -7.30
CA ASN A 269 -13.99 12.43 -7.21
C ASN A 269 -15.09 11.38 -7.09
N ILE A 270 -16.17 11.72 -6.40
CA ILE A 270 -17.34 10.85 -6.36
C ILE A 270 -17.96 10.77 -7.76
N SER A 271 -17.89 9.57 -8.35
CA SER A 271 -18.24 9.25 -9.73
C SER A 271 -19.75 9.27 -10.05
N ASP A 272 -20.61 9.21 -9.03
CA ASP A 272 -22.04 9.37 -9.24
C ASP A 272 -22.36 10.86 -9.11
N ASN A 273 -22.88 11.48 -10.18
CA ASN A 273 -23.40 12.85 -10.13
C ASN A 273 -24.30 13.04 -8.89
N PHE A 274 -25.05 12.00 -8.50
CA PHE A 274 -25.85 12.03 -7.29
C PHE A 274 -25.01 12.26 -6.01
N HIS A 275 -23.97 11.46 -5.72
CA HIS A 275 -23.23 11.70 -4.47
C HIS A 275 -22.28 12.90 -4.55
N ARG A 276 -21.82 13.33 -5.73
CA ARG A 276 -21.08 14.59 -5.86
C ARG A 276 -21.98 15.77 -5.51
N ILE A 277 -23.18 15.85 -6.09
CA ILE A 277 -24.18 16.87 -5.76
C ILE A 277 -24.51 16.83 -4.26
N TYR A 278 -24.78 15.64 -3.72
CA TYR A 278 -25.08 15.48 -2.31
C TYR A 278 -23.93 15.92 -1.39
N LEU A 279 -22.68 15.60 -1.72
CA LEU A 279 -21.53 16.07 -0.94
C LEU A 279 -21.29 17.57 -1.08
N ASP A 280 -21.52 18.15 -2.26
CA ASP A 280 -21.44 19.61 -2.43
C ASP A 280 -22.48 20.34 -1.57
N ASP A 281 -23.72 19.84 -1.54
CA ASP A 281 -24.78 20.38 -0.69
C ASP A 281 -24.47 20.18 0.80
N LEU A 282 -23.99 18.99 1.19
CA LEU A 282 -23.59 18.71 2.56
C LEU A 282 -22.44 19.63 2.99
N ARG A 283 -21.41 19.81 2.15
CA ARG A 283 -20.29 20.73 2.39
C ARG A 283 -20.81 22.14 2.64
N ASN A 284 -21.71 22.63 1.79
CA ASN A 284 -22.28 23.97 1.91
C ASN A 284 -23.08 24.11 3.22
N SER A 285 -23.90 23.11 3.58
CA SER A 285 -24.68 23.12 4.84
C SER A 285 -23.79 23.10 6.09
N LEU A 286 -22.60 22.50 5.99
CA LEU A 286 -21.61 22.40 7.05
C LEU A 286 -20.62 23.58 7.07
N ASN A 287 -20.78 24.56 6.17
CA ASN A 287 -19.88 25.71 6.01
C ASN A 287 -18.41 25.32 5.83
N LEU A 288 -18.14 24.20 5.16
CA LEU A 288 -16.79 23.73 4.89
C LEU A 288 -16.20 24.39 3.63
N THR A 289 -14.91 24.73 3.70
CA THR A 289 -14.17 25.21 2.52
C THR A 289 -14.03 24.10 1.49
N LYS A 290 -13.83 24.47 0.22
CA LYS A 290 -13.59 23.48 -0.84
C LYS A 290 -12.28 22.73 -0.60
N GLU A 291 -11.29 23.44 -0.06
CA GLU A 291 -9.97 22.93 0.27
C GLU A 291 -10.05 21.87 1.38
N ASP A 292 -10.80 22.13 2.46
CA ASP A 292 -11.02 21.17 3.54
C ASP A 292 -11.78 19.92 3.04
N ALA A 293 -12.85 20.12 2.27
CA ALA A 293 -13.61 19.02 1.70
C ALA A 293 -12.75 18.15 0.78
N LYS A 294 -11.96 18.77 -0.11
CA LYS A 294 -11.03 18.08 -1.00
C LYS A 294 -9.95 17.33 -0.23
N ALA A 295 -9.42 17.90 0.85
CA ALA A 295 -8.44 17.23 1.70
C ALA A 295 -9.04 15.98 2.36
N ILE A 296 -10.26 16.08 2.92
CA ILE A 296 -10.97 14.95 3.53
C ILE A 296 -11.26 13.87 2.49
N GLU A 297 -11.81 14.25 1.33
CA GLU A 297 -12.08 13.32 0.23
C GLU A 297 -10.81 12.61 -0.22
N THR A 298 -9.72 13.35 -0.43
CA THR A 298 -8.42 12.78 -0.82
C THR A 298 -7.93 11.78 0.21
N GLU A 299 -7.96 12.13 1.49
CA GLU A 299 -7.48 11.27 2.58
C GLU A 299 -8.30 9.99 2.69
N VAL A 300 -9.64 10.10 2.66
CA VAL A 300 -10.55 8.97 2.76
C VAL A 300 -10.45 8.06 1.54
N LEU A 301 -10.36 8.62 0.32
CA LEU A 301 -10.45 7.86 -0.92
C LEU A 301 -9.11 7.24 -1.36
N THR A 302 -7.96 7.82 -0.96
CA THR A 302 -6.63 7.33 -1.36
C THR A 302 -6.42 5.82 -1.13
N PRO A 303 -6.75 5.25 0.05
CA PRO A 303 -6.64 3.80 0.29
C PRO A 303 -7.44 2.96 -0.71
N TYR A 304 -8.69 3.36 -0.99
CA TYR A 304 -9.57 2.68 -1.94
C TYR A 304 -9.01 2.74 -3.36
N CYS A 305 -8.50 3.91 -3.78
CA CYS A 305 -7.85 4.08 -5.09
C CYS A 305 -6.61 3.20 -5.24
N LEU A 306 -5.73 3.16 -4.23
CA LEU A 306 -4.51 2.32 -4.25
C LEU A 306 -4.86 0.83 -4.34
N ARG A 307 -5.83 0.37 -3.55
CA ARG A 307 -6.34 -1.00 -3.57
C ARG A 307 -6.90 -1.36 -4.95
N LYS A 308 -7.76 -0.51 -5.51
CA LYS A 308 -8.34 -0.70 -6.86
C LYS A 308 -7.25 -0.79 -7.94
N ASN A 309 -6.22 0.05 -7.89
CA ASN A 309 -5.11 0.01 -8.85
C ASN A 309 -4.32 -1.31 -8.79
N LYS A 310 -4.09 -1.86 -7.59
CA LYS A 310 -3.46 -3.18 -7.42
C LYS A 310 -4.30 -4.28 -8.06
N LEU A 311 -5.61 -4.30 -7.78
CA LEU A 311 -6.57 -5.26 -8.34
C LEU A 311 -6.64 -5.19 -9.86
N ASN A 312 -6.78 -3.98 -10.39
CA ASN A 312 -6.80 -3.70 -11.83
C ASN A 312 -5.53 -4.17 -12.53
N SER A 313 -4.36 -3.95 -11.91
CA SER A 313 -3.09 -4.42 -12.45
C SER A 313 -2.99 -5.95 -12.45
N TYR A 314 -3.49 -6.62 -11.41
CA TYR A 314 -3.55 -8.08 -11.38
C TYR A 314 -4.44 -8.62 -12.51
N GLY A 315 -5.66 -8.08 -12.63
CA GLY A 315 -6.61 -8.48 -13.66
C GLY A 315 -6.08 -8.33 -15.09
N LYS A 316 -5.28 -7.30 -15.39
CA LYS A 316 -4.61 -7.16 -16.69
C LYS A 316 -3.65 -8.30 -16.99
N VAL A 317 -2.79 -8.65 -16.03
CA VAL A 317 -1.80 -9.72 -16.21
C VAL A 317 -2.51 -11.06 -16.36
N PHE A 318 -3.57 -11.29 -15.58
CA PHE A 318 -4.39 -12.48 -15.71
C PHE A 318 -5.08 -12.57 -17.08
N ALA A 319 -5.70 -11.48 -17.55
CA ALA A 319 -6.34 -11.43 -18.87
C ALA A 319 -5.34 -11.68 -20.00
N GLU A 320 -4.11 -11.14 -19.90
CA GLU A 320 -3.06 -11.38 -20.89
C GLU A 320 -2.55 -12.83 -20.84
N ALA A 321 -2.44 -13.42 -19.65
CA ALA A 321 -2.09 -14.82 -19.49
C ALA A 321 -3.13 -15.76 -20.12
N ILE A 322 -4.42 -15.42 -20.02
CA ILE A 322 -5.51 -16.16 -20.68
C ILE A 322 -5.36 -16.12 -22.20
N LYS A 323 -5.02 -14.98 -22.79
CA LYS A 323 -4.83 -14.86 -24.26
C LYS A 323 -3.71 -15.77 -24.78
N GLN A 324 -2.71 -16.04 -23.95
CA GLN A 324 -1.61 -16.96 -24.29
C GLN A 324 -2.03 -18.44 -24.19
N GLY A 325 -3.15 -18.74 -23.54
CA GLY A 325 -3.72 -20.07 -23.44
C GLY A 325 -4.40 -20.32 -22.09
N TYR A 326 -5.56 -20.99 -22.13
CA TYR A 326 -6.27 -21.45 -20.94
C TYR A 326 -6.62 -22.94 -21.06
N PRO A 327 -6.42 -23.78 -20.03
CA PRO A 327 -5.92 -23.46 -18.68
C PRO A 327 -4.49 -22.89 -18.66
N LEU A 328 -4.22 -21.97 -17.71
CA LEU A 328 -2.93 -21.29 -17.61
C LEU A 328 -1.76 -22.28 -17.40
N SER A 329 -0.63 -22.00 -18.05
CA SER A 329 0.63 -22.73 -17.85
C SER A 329 1.12 -22.63 -16.40
N GLN A 330 1.95 -23.58 -15.96
CA GLN A 330 2.55 -23.57 -14.62
C GLN A 330 3.36 -22.28 -14.38
N GLN A 331 4.08 -21.82 -15.39
CA GLN A 331 4.86 -20.57 -15.32
C GLN A 331 3.95 -19.35 -15.12
N ASN A 332 2.87 -19.22 -15.89
CA ASN A 332 1.94 -18.09 -15.77
C ASN A 332 1.21 -18.11 -14.41
N ARG A 333 0.85 -19.29 -13.90
CA ARG A 333 0.29 -19.42 -12.54
C ARG A 333 1.28 -18.99 -11.47
N GLN A 334 2.55 -19.35 -11.59
CA GLN A 334 3.56 -18.93 -10.63
C GLN A 334 3.78 -17.41 -10.67
N MET A 335 3.88 -16.82 -11.87
CA MET A 335 4.01 -15.36 -12.03
C MET A 335 2.82 -14.60 -11.44
N LEU A 336 1.59 -15.11 -11.58
CA LEU A 336 0.41 -14.51 -10.97
C LEU A 336 0.44 -14.59 -9.45
N LYS A 337 0.89 -15.72 -8.88
CA LYS A 337 1.11 -15.85 -7.43
C LYS A 337 2.16 -14.87 -6.93
N ASP A 338 3.28 -14.73 -7.62
CA ASP A 338 4.33 -13.78 -7.26
C ASP A 338 3.80 -12.34 -7.34
N LEU A 339 3.02 -12.02 -8.39
CA LEU A 339 2.38 -10.71 -8.55
C LEU A 339 1.37 -10.41 -7.44
N GLN A 340 0.56 -11.40 -7.06
CA GLN A 340 -0.37 -11.30 -5.95
C GLN A 340 0.37 -11.01 -4.64
N GLN A 341 1.49 -11.70 -4.40
CA GLN A 341 2.34 -11.50 -3.22
C GLN A 341 2.94 -10.09 -3.20
N VAL A 342 3.57 -9.66 -4.30
CA VAL A 342 4.18 -8.32 -4.44
C VAL A 342 3.14 -7.20 -4.27
N LYS A 343 1.91 -7.40 -4.76
CA LYS A 343 0.83 -6.41 -4.62
C LYS A 343 0.09 -6.48 -3.29
N ASN A 344 0.35 -7.51 -2.49
CA ASN A 344 -0.32 -7.78 -1.22
C ASN A 344 -1.85 -7.86 -1.38
N LEU A 345 -2.31 -8.65 -2.36
CA LEU A 345 -3.73 -8.85 -2.67
C LEU A 345 -4.29 -10.07 -1.92
N ARG A 346 -5.58 -10.01 -1.55
CA ARG A 346 -6.28 -11.14 -0.92
C ARG A 346 -6.61 -12.22 -1.94
N ASP A 347 -6.67 -13.46 -1.47
CA ASP A 347 -7.11 -14.60 -2.29
C ASP A 347 -8.54 -14.39 -2.80
N GLU A 348 -9.46 -13.88 -1.95
CA GLU A 348 -10.85 -13.66 -2.35
C GLU A 348 -10.98 -12.56 -3.42
N ASP A 349 -10.10 -11.56 -3.39
CA ASP A 349 -10.10 -10.48 -4.38
C ASP A 349 -9.60 -10.97 -5.73
N VAL A 350 -8.56 -11.80 -5.72
CA VAL A 350 -8.02 -12.46 -6.92
C VAL A 350 -9.08 -13.38 -7.52
N GLU A 351 -9.68 -14.25 -6.72
CA GLU A 351 -10.70 -15.19 -7.19
C GLU A 351 -11.89 -14.48 -7.85
N GLN A 352 -12.38 -13.39 -7.25
CA GLN A 352 -13.46 -12.59 -7.83
C GLN A 352 -13.09 -11.97 -9.19
N ILE A 353 -11.86 -11.47 -9.32
CA ILE A 353 -11.36 -10.89 -10.58
C ILE A 353 -11.20 -11.96 -11.64
N GLU A 354 -10.59 -13.09 -11.29
CA GLU A 354 -10.36 -14.19 -12.22
C GLU A 354 -11.68 -14.76 -12.74
N LYS A 355 -12.61 -15.07 -11.83
CA LYS A 355 -13.95 -15.56 -12.16
C LYS A 355 -14.66 -14.61 -13.12
N ARG A 356 -14.66 -13.31 -12.81
CA ARG A 356 -15.31 -12.30 -13.65
C ARG A 356 -14.69 -12.21 -15.05
N ILE A 357 -13.36 -12.25 -15.15
CA ILE A 357 -12.67 -12.20 -16.44
C ILE A 357 -13.01 -13.45 -17.26
N LEU A 358 -13.01 -14.63 -16.64
CA LEU A 358 -13.39 -15.88 -17.29
C LEU A 358 -14.85 -15.86 -17.76
N ASP A 359 -15.77 -15.39 -16.93
CA ASP A 359 -17.20 -15.26 -17.25
C ASP A 359 -17.45 -14.24 -18.40
N SER A 360 -16.52 -13.30 -18.61
CA SER A 360 -16.62 -12.27 -19.66
C SER A 360 -16.04 -12.70 -21.03
N LEU A 361 -15.41 -13.88 -21.12
CA LEU A 361 -14.89 -14.38 -22.38
C LEU A 361 -16.05 -14.83 -23.28
N PRO A 362 -16.04 -14.47 -24.58
CA PRO A 362 -17.05 -14.97 -25.50
C PRO A 362 -16.94 -16.50 -25.58
N THR A 363 -18.02 -17.21 -25.26
CA THR A 363 -18.11 -18.65 -25.53
C THR A 363 -17.88 -18.89 -27.03
N PRO A 364 -16.99 -19.82 -27.43
CA PRO A 364 -16.81 -20.13 -28.85
C PRO A 364 -18.14 -20.61 -29.45
N PRO A 365 -18.44 -20.27 -30.71
CA PRO A 365 -19.60 -20.83 -31.39
C PRO A 365 -19.44 -22.35 -31.47
N ILE A 366 -20.49 -23.07 -31.10
CA ILE A 366 -20.58 -24.52 -31.31
C ILE A 366 -20.51 -24.76 -32.82
N THR A 367 -19.33 -25.07 -33.35
CA THR A 367 -19.21 -25.63 -34.70
C THR A 367 -19.63 -27.09 -34.63
N ASN A 368 -20.89 -27.33 -34.99
CA ASN A 368 -21.43 -28.64 -35.28
C ASN A 368 -20.59 -29.34 -36.35
N HIS A 369 -19.69 -30.23 -35.92
CA HIS A 369 -19.19 -31.32 -36.75
C HIS A 369 -19.22 -32.61 -35.93
N LEU A 370 -20.42 -33.18 -35.77
CA LEU A 370 -20.56 -34.63 -35.65
C LEU A 370 -20.43 -35.24 -37.06
N PRO A 371 -19.60 -36.27 -37.27
CA PRO A 371 -19.87 -37.25 -38.31
C PRO A 371 -21.12 -38.07 -37.89
N LYS A 372 -22.05 -38.24 -38.85
CA LYS A 372 -23.32 -38.96 -38.68
C LYS A 372 -23.15 -40.42 -38.21
N PRO A 373 -24.19 -40.99 -37.57
CA PRO A 373 -24.19 -42.32 -36.97
C PRO A 373 -24.44 -43.42 -38.01
N THR A 374 -23.71 -44.54 -37.89
CA THR A 374 -24.07 -45.80 -38.56
C THR A 374 -24.93 -46.64 -37.60
N ILE A 375 -26.10 -47.02 -38.10
CA ILE A 375 -27.12 -47.83 -37.42
C ILE A 375 -26.75 -49.33 -37.50
N GLY A 376 -26.96 -50.04 -36.39
CA GLY A 376 -27.13 -51.49 -36.31
C GLY A 376 -26.56 -52.01 -35.00
N GLY A 377 -27.27 -52.67 -34.10
CA GLY A 377 -28.65 -53.11 -33.99
C GLY A 377 -28.72 -54.00 -32.73
N THR A 378 -29.85 -53.96 -32.01
CA THR A 378 -30.38 -55.00 -31.07
C THR A 378 -29.43 -55.54 -29.97
N THR A 379 -29.75 -55.51 -28.67
CA THR A 379 -30.91 -56.15 -28.04
C THR A 379 -31.03 -55.72 -26.56
N GLN A 380 -32.24 -55.86 -26.03
CA GLN A 380 -32.77 -55.45 -24.74
C GLN A 380 -32.31 -56.26 -23.49
N VAL A 381 -32.28 -55.53 -22.35
CA VAL A 381 -32.83 -55.89 -21.01
C VAL A 381 -32.08 -56.93 -20.13
N ASN A 382 -31.57 -56.46 -18.98
CA ASN A 382 -32.00 -56.92 -17.64
C ASN A 382 -31.41 -56.07 -16.49
N SER A 383 -32.24 -55.81 -15.49
CA SER A 383 -31.93 -55.44 -14.09
C SER A 383 -32.88 -56.30 -13.22
N PRO A 384 -32.78 -56.43 -11.87
CA PRO A 384 -31.82 -55.87 -10.90
C PRO A 384 -31.32 -56.89 -9.83
N GLN A 385 -30.29 -56.56 -9.02
CA GLN A 385 -30.31 -56.72 -7.54
C GLN A 385 -28.98 -56.35 -6.84
N ILE A 386 -29.14 -55.70 -5.69
CA ILE A 386 -28.15 -55.32 -4.65
C ILE A 386 -28.05 -56.48 -3.63
N PRO A 387 -26.87 -56.82 -3.05
CA PRO A 387 -26.58 -56.38 -1.67
C PRO A 387 -25.09 -56.04 -1.35
N GLN A 388 -24.89 -54.95 -0.61
CA GLN A 388 -23.76 -54.73 0.32
C GLN A 388 -24.04 -55.45 1.67
N PRO A 389 -23.18 -55.42 2.73
CA PRO A 389 -21.74 -55.07 2.90
C PRO A 389 -20.97 -56.12 3.77
N THR A 390 -19.63 -56.03 3.89
CA THR A 390 -18.90 -56.27 5.18
C THR A 390 -17.39 -55.92 5.12
N LYS A 391 -16.92 -55.21 6.14
CA LYS A 391 -15.56 -55.16 6.74
C LYS A 391 -15.65 -55.87 8.13
N PRO A 392 -14.62 -55.95 9.02
CA PRO A 392 -13.15 -55.92 8.91
C PRO A 392 -12.46 -57.07 9.72
N ASN A 393 -11.11 -57.20 9.72
CA ASN A 393 -10.38 -57.36 11.01
C ASN A 393 -8.85 -57.17 10.96
N LYS A 394 -8.32 -56.73 12.11
CA LYS A 394 -6.91 -56.53 12.52
C LYS A 394 -6.32 -57.83 13.10
N THR A 395 -4.98 -57.98 13.06
CA THR A 395 -4.08 -58.12 14.26
C THR A 395 -2.59 -58.27 13.88
N GLN A 396 -1.71 -57.65 14.68
CA GLN A 396 -0.23 -57.79 14.78
C GLN A 396 0.17 -59.09 15.57
N PRO A 397 1.44 -59.40 16.06
CA PRO A 397 2.71 -58.61 16.18
C PRO A 397 4.10 -59.35 16.10
N VAL A 398 5.18 -58.59 16.38
CA VAL A 398 6.59 -58.93 16.82
C VAL A 398 7.52 -59.55 15.73
N SER A 399 8.83 -59.26 15.54
CA SER A 399 9.98 -58.96 16.42
C SER A 399 11.22 -58.50 15.58
N ASN A 400 12.16 -57.79 16.20
CA ASN A 400 13.56 -57.55 15.75
C ASN A 400 14.41 -58.85 15.84
N PRO A 401 15.56 -59.00 15.13
CA PRO A 401 16.85 -58.44 15.63
C PRO A 401 17.95 -58.09 14.58
N SER A 402 18.97 -57.33 15.01
CA SER A 402 20.37 -57.28 14.51
C SER A 402 21.24 -58.30 15.31
N PRO A 403 22.50 -58.72 14.97
CA PRO A 403 23.64 -57.90 14.48
C PRO A 403 24.76 -58.60 13.63
N GLY A 404 25.85 -57.87 13.31
CA GLY A 404 27.21 -58.42 13.02
C GLY A 404 27.79 -58.05 11.64
N ASN A 405 28.59 -56.99 11.45
CA ASN A 405 30.00 -56.73 11.82
C ASN A 405 31.05 -57.48 10.97
N LYS A 406 31.91 -56.72 10.24
CA LYS A 406 33.37 -56.96 10.18
C LYS A 406 34.16 -55.76 9.64
N ASN A 407 35.09 -55.33 10.49
CA ASN A 407 36.15 -54.33 10.34
C ASN A 407 37.19 -54.66 9.25
N ILE A 408 37.97 -53.63 8.87
CA ILE A 408 39.44 -53.45 8.99
C ILE A 408 39.82 -52.32 8.01
N GLY A 409 40.58 -51.26 8.31
CA GLY A 409 41.27 -50.80 9.51
C GLY A 409 42.29 -49.71 9.14
N ALA A 410 42.50 -48.74 10.07
CA ALA A 410 43.72 -47.97 10.42
C ALA A 410 44.56 -47.27 9.29
N ASN A 411 45.27 -46.16 9.48
CA ASN A 411 45.56 -45.27 10.60
C ASN A 411 46.17 -43.94 10.05
N LYS A 412 46.02 -42.86 10.82
CA LYS A 412 46.73 -41.55 10.78
C LYS A 412 48.23 -41.73 11.17
N PRO A 413 49.18 -40.74 11.03
CA PRO A 413 49.08 -39.34 11.54
C PRO A 413 49.82 -38.21 10.76
N SER A 414 49.62 -36.95 11.20
CA SER A 414 50.28 -35.66 10.80
C SER A 414 51.75 -35.53 11.33
N PRO A 415 52.55 -34.42 11.27
CA PRO A 415 52.37 -33.01 10.77
C PRO A 415 53.62 -32.28 10.11
N ASN A 416 53.47 -30.97 9.79
CA ASN A 416 54.45 -29.82 9.73
C ASN A 416 55.48 -29.53 8.57
N VAL A 417 55.30 -28.37 7.87
CA VAL A 417 56.18 -27.13 7.64
C VAL A 417 57.61 -27.30 7.00
N PRO A 418 58.39 -26.32 6.39
CA PRO A 418 58.24 -24.93 5.81
C PRO A 418 58.91 -24.60 4.41
N THR A 419 58.58 -23.40 3.87
CA THR A 419 59.34 -22.30 3.14
C THR A 419 60.49 -22.52 2.13
N ILE A 420 60.47 -21.79 0.98
CA ILE A 420 61.64 -21.09 0.35
C ILE A 420 61.21 -19.72 -0.26
N LYS A 421 62.06 -18.69 -0.11
CA LYS A 421 61.97 -17.27 -0.54
C LYS A 421 62.73 -17.02 -1.87
N HIS A 422 62.38 -15.99 -2.65
CA HIS A 422 63.24 -14.84 -3.07
C HIS A 422 62.61 -13.96 -4.22
N PRO A 423 63.12 -12.74 -4.51
CA PRO A 423 62.34 -11.49 -4.64
C PRO A 423 62.42 -10.82 -6.02
N THR A 424 61.75 -9.66 -6.22
CA THR A 424 62.30 -8.48 -6.93
C THR A 424 61.36 -7.26 -6.87
N ASN A 425 61.90 -6.12 -6.41
CA ASN A 425 61.42 -4.75 -6.69
C ASN A 425 62.21 -4.23 -7.91
N SER A 426 61.61 -3.60 -8.92
CA SER A 426 61.54 -2.15 -9.16
C SER A 426 61.26 -1.99 -10.68
N VAL A 427 60.48 -1.05 -11.22
CA VAL A 427 60.73 0.39 -11.36
C VAL A 427 59.42 1.09 -11.80
N SER A 428 59.27 2.32 -11.31
CA SER A 428 58.20 3.30 -11.54
C SER A 428 58.15 3.86 -12.98
N LEU A 429 56.95 3.95 -13.56
CA LEU A 429 56.57 4.92 -14.59
C LEU A 429 55.11 5.35 -14.35
N GLN A 430 54.89 6.63 -14.01
CA GLN A 430 53.58 7.28 -13.98
C GLN A 430 53.06 7.50 -15.42
N PRO A 431 51.75 7.34 -15.65
CA PRO A 431 51.06 8.07 -16.71
C PRO A 431 50.22 9.21 -16.13
N SER A 432 50.52 10.40 -16.66
CA SER A 432 49.75 11.63 -16.80
C SER A 432 48.22 11.55 -16.58
N GLN A 433 47.71 12.48 -15.76
CA GLN A 433 46.28 12.79 -15.66
C GLN A 433 45.73 13.37 -16.99
N PRO A 434 44.58 12.90 -17.49
CA PRO A 434 43.83 13.62 -18.52
C PRO A 434 43.08 14.82 -17.92
N PRO A 435 42.78 15.86 -18.73
CA PRO A 435 42.30 17.15 -18.24
C PRO A 435 40.90 17.03 -17.63
N ARG A 436 40.71 17.76 -16.53
CA ARG A 436 39.48 17.88 -15.76
C ARG A 436 38.38 18.50 -16.65
N GLN A 437 37.49 17.70 -17.21
CA GLN A 437 36.28 18.18 -17.87
C GLN A 437 35.28 18.66 -16.81
N ASN A 438 34.76 19.88 -16.99
CA ASN A 438 33.68 20.44 -16.18
C ASN A 438 32.44 19.53 -16.30
N PRO A 439 31.87 19.01 -15.20
CA PRO A 439 30.68 18.18 -15.26
C PRO A 439 29.44 19.07 -15.21
N THR A 440 29.07 19.75 -16.30
CA THR A 440 27.89 20.64 -16.19
C THR A 440 27.06 20.94 -17.43
N GLN A 441 27.28 20.31 -18.59
CA GLN A 441 26.36 20.51 -19.72
C GLN A 441 26.04 19.24 -20.50
N ASP A 442 27.05 18.46 -20.88
CA ASP A 442 26.82 17.23 -21.67
C ASP A 442 26.11 16.12 -20.90
N ASN A 443 26.34 15.99 -19.59
CA ASN A 443 25.71 14.95 -18.77
C ASN A 443 24.24 15.26 -18.45
N LEU A 444 23.88 16.56 -18.40
CA LEU A 444 22.50 17.04 -18.26
C LEU A 444 21.70 16.87 -19.56
N ASP A 445 22.35 17.00 -20.72
CA ASP A 445 21.71 16.75 -22.02
C ASP A 445 21.56 15.25 -22.32
N PHE A 446 22.48 14.41 -21.82
CA PHE A 446 22.43 12.95 -21.99
C PHE A 446 21.36 12.26 -21.14
N GLU A 447 21.19 12.65 -19.86
CA GLU A 447 20.08 12.17 -19.01
C GLU A 447 18.72 12.64 -19.56
N GLN A 448 18.64 13.87 -20.04
CA GLN A 448 17.44 14.42 -20.65
C GLN A 448 17.12 13.69 -21.96
N ALA A 449 18.14 13.41 -22.80
CA ALA A 449 17.98 12.64 -24.03
C ALA A 449 17.39 11.26 -23.76
N ILE A 450 17.91 10.52 -22.77
CA ILE A 450 17.42 9.19 -22.36
C ILE A 450 15.93 9.24 -21.97
N LYS A 451 15.47 10.31 -21.30
CA LYS A 451 14.09 10.44 -20.80
C LYS A 451 13.03 10.56 -21.91
N TYR A 452 13.38 11.13 -23.06
CA TYR A 452 12.46 11.33 -24.20
C TYR A 452 12.79 10.47 -25.43
N THR A 453 13.88 9.68 -25.41
CA THR A 453 14.30 8.80 -26.51
C THR A 453 13.13 8.01 -27.08
N LYS A 454 12.35 7.36 -26.22
CA LYS A 454 11.22 6.54 -26.66
C LYS A 454 10.11 7.36 -27.34
N LEU A 455 9.77 8.53 -26.81
CA LEU A 455 8.78 9.41 -27.43
C LEU A 455 9.27 9.92 -28.78
N ARG A 456 10.53 10.36 -28.85
CA ARG A 456 11.18 10.80 -30.08
C ARG A 456 11.15 9.72 -31.16
N ASP A 457 11.52 8.49 -30.81
CA ASP A 457 11.61 7.38 -31.77
C ASP A 457 10.22 6.96 -32.28
N LEU A 458 9.20 6.94 -31.40
CA LEU A 458 7.82 6.67 -31.81
C LEU A 458 7.27 7.76 -32.75
N LEU A 459 7.56 9.03 -32.46
CA LEU A 459 7.16 10.15 -33.31
C LEU A 459 7.87 10.13 -34.67
N ALA A 460 9.17 9.86 -34.70
CA ALA A 460 9.94 9.73 -35.94
C ALA A 460 9.45 8.57 -36.81
N ALA A 461 9.04 7.47 -36.17
CA ALA A 461 8.44 6.32 -36.84
C ALA A 461 6.95 6.51 -37.19
N LYS A 462 6.37 7.70 -36.94
CA LYS A 462 4.95 8.03 -37.17
C LYS A 462 3.98 7.07 -36.46
N LYS A 463 4.41 6.46 -35.35
CA LYS A 463 3.58 5.64 -34.46
C LYS A 463 2.79 6.53 -33.52
N TRP A 464 1.84 7.28 -34.08
CA TRP A 464 1.16 8.39 -33.41
C TRP A 464 0.41 7.96 -32.16
N LYS A 465 -0.19 6.78 -32.16
CA LYS A 465 -0.95 6.23 -31.03
C LYS A 465 -0.03 5.90 -29.85
N GLU A 466 1.06 5.21 -30.12
CA GLU A 466 2.05 4.84 -29.10
C GLU A 466 2.83 6.06 -28.61
N ALA A 467 3.10 7.04 -29.48
CA ALA A 467 3.69 8.32 -29.10
C ALA A 467 2.77 9.11 -28.16
N ASP A 468 1.46 9.04 -28.37
CA ASP A 468 0.47 9.64 -27.47
C ASP A 468 0.51 9.01 -26.07
N GLU A 469 0.59 7.68 -25.99
CA GLU A 469 0.79 6.94 -24.73
C GLU A 469 2.11 7.29 -24.06
N GLU A 470 3.19 7.39 -24.82
CA GLU A 470 4.47 7.73 -24.25
C GLU A 470 4.50 9.18 -23.74
N THR A 471 3.82 10.10 -24.43
CA THR A 471 3.66 11.49 -23.99
C THR A 471 3.03 11.56 -22.61
N ALA A 472 1.95 10.81 -22.40
CA ALA A 472 1.29 10.67 -21.11
C ALA A 472 2.25 10.17 -20.01
N LYS A 473 3.06 9.14 -20.31
CA LYS A 473 3.99 8.52 -19.33
C LYS A 473 5.09 9.48 -18.93
N VAL A 474 5.54 10.30 -19.87
CA VAL A 474 6.59 11.30 -19.66
C VAL A 474 6.06 12.43 -18.76
N MET A 475 4.82 12.88 -18.97
CA MET A 475 4.21 13.93 -18.14
C MET A 475 3.93 13.46 -16.72
N LEU A 476 3.47 12.21 -16.55
CA LEU A 476 3.33 11.58 -15.22
C LEU A 476 4.69 11.47 -14.50
N ARG A 477 5.73 11.01 -15.20
CA ARG A 477 7.11 10.94 -14.68
C ARG A 477 7.68 12.30 -14.28
N ALA A 478 7.36 13.34 -15.05
CA ALA A 478 7.80 14.69 -14.74
C ALA A 478 7.07 15.30 -13.53
N SER A 479 5.93 14.74 -13.13
CA SER A 479 5.12 15.21 -12.00
C SER A 479 5.25 14.32 -10.75
N GLY A 480 6.02 13.23 -10.81
CA GLY A 480 6.07 12.23 -9.73
C GLY A 480 4.74 11.49 -9.52
N LYS A 481 3.92 11.38 -10.58
CA LYS A 481 2.55 10.83 -10.54
C LYS A 481 2.42 9.47 -11.23
N GLU A 482 3.52 8.77 -11.48
CA GLU A 482 3.56 7.47 -12.15
C GLU A 482 2.67 6.42 -11.46
N LEU A 483 2.56 6.49 -10.13
CA LEU A 483 1.75 5.60 -9.32
C LEU A 483 0.26 6.00 -9.27
N LEU A 484 -0.05 7.28 -9.47
CA LEU A 484 -1.43 7.79 -9.49
C LEU A 484 -2.09 7.60 -10.87
N GLY A 485 -1.30 7.69 -11.96
CA GLY A 485 -1.78 7.44 -13.32
C GLY A 485 -2.59 8.59 -13.95
N TYR A 486 -2.78 9.71 -13.24
CA TYR A 486 -3.44 10.93 -13.72
C TYR A 486 -2.74 12.20 -13.20
N LEU A 487 -3.04 13.34 -13.82
CA LEU A 487 -2.56 14.68 -13.45
C LEU A 487 -3.76 15.59 -13.14
N SER A 488 -3.75 16.23 -11.97
CA SER A 488 -4.72 17.25 -11.58
C SER A 488 -4.38 18.62 -12.19
N GLU A 489 -5.30 19.58 -12.10
CA GLU A 489 -5.04 20.97 -12.52
C GLU A 489 -3.80 21.57 -11.85
N ASP A 490 -3.58 21.27 -10.57
CA ASP A 490 -2.44 21.80 -9.82
C ASP A 490 -1.13 21.12 -10.21
N ASP A 491 -1.17 19.83 -10.54
CA ASP A 491 -0.01 19.13 -11.09
C ASP A 491 0.40 19.75 -12.43
N ILE A 492 -0.58 20.11 -13.26
CA ILE A 492 -0.34 20.75 -14.55
C ILE A 492 0.13 22.18 -14.41
N LYS A 493 -0.31 22.94 -13.41
CA LYS A 493 0.25 24.27 -13.11
C LYS A 493 1.72 24.17 -12.65
N ARG A 494 2.07 23.10 -11.91
CA ARG A 494 3.41 22.87 -11.36
C ARG A 494 4.35 22.12 -12.30
N LEU A 495 3.84 21.54 -13.39
CA LEU A 495 4.63 20.80 -14.34
C LEU A 495 5.74 21.69 -14.93
N PRO A 496 7.02 21.28 -14.94
CA PRO A 496 8.09 22.13 -15.43
C PRO A 496 7.89 22.50 -16.91
N THR A 497 7.95 23.80 -17.21
CA THR A 497 7.75 24.33 -18.58
C THR A 497 8.71 23.69 -19.59
N LYS A 498 9.95 23.42 -19.18
CA LYS A 498 10.95 22.75 -20.02
C LYS A 498 10.53 21.34 -20.48
N VAL A 499 9.73 20.63 -19.68
CA VAL A 499 9.18 19.32 -20.04
C VAL A 499 8.11 19.49 -21.12
N LEU A 500 7.20 20.45 -20.93
CA LEU A 500 6.15 20.77 -21.90
C LEU A 500 6.72 21.23 -23.24
N ASP A 501 7.72 22.11 -23.22
CA ASP A 501 8.40 22.59 -24.41
C ASP A 501 9.06 21.46 -25.18
N THR A 502 9.77 20.57 -24.48
CA THR A 502 10.43 19.42 -25.10
C THR A 502 9.42 18.50 -25.78
N ILE A 503 8.32 18.16 -25.11
CA ILE A 503 7.24 17.34 -25.69
C ILE A 503 6.62 18.04 -26.90
N ASN A 504 6.30 19.32 -26.77
CA ASN A 504 5.70 20.11 -27.83
C ASN A 504 6.59 20.18 -29.08
N GLN A 505 7.89 20.46 -28.90
CA GLN A 505 8.86 20.51 -30.00
C GLN A 505 8.97 19.17 -30.74
N LEU A 506 8.96 18.05 -30.00
CA LEU A 506 8.98 16.72 -30.60
C LEU A 506 7.73 16.49 -31.46
N TRP A 507 6.54 16.82 -30.96
CA TRP A 507 5.29 16.67 -31.72
C TRP A 507 5.23 17.59 -32.94
N VAL A 508 5.56 18.86 -32.79
CA VAL A 508 5.53 19.86 -33.88
C VAL A 508 6.52 19.48 -34.98
N LYS A 509 7.76 19.11 -34.62
CA LYS A 509 8.80 18.76 -35.58
C LYS A 509 8.42 17.51 -36.39
N ASN A 510 8.00 16.43 -35.73
CA ASN A 510 7.74 15.16 -36.40
C ASN A 510 6.41 15.16 -37.18
N SER A 511 5.46 16.03 -36.83
CA SER A 511 4.16 16.15 -37.54
C SER A 511 4.13 17.21 -38.65
N GLY A 512 5.25 17.90 -38.91
CA GLY A 512 5.28 19.02 -39.86
C GLY A 512 4.44 20.22 -39.41
N GLY A 513 4.37 20.46 -38.09
CA GLY A 513 3.59 21.56 -37.50
C GLY A 513 2.09 21.31 -37.41
N ARG A 514 1.64 20.06 -37.58
CA ARG A 514 0.22 19.69 -37.50
C ARG A 514 -0.24 19.38 -36.08
N PHE A 515 0.61 18.77 -35.27
CA PHE A 515 0.32 18.29 -33.92
C PHE A 515 1.25 18.93 -32.90
N GLY A 516 0.79 19.05 -31.66
CA GLY A 516 1.52 19.68 -30.55
C GLY A 516 0.64 20.58 -29.70
N PHE A 517 1.02 20.75 -28.44
CA PHE A 517 0.29 21.58 -27.48
C PHE A 517 0.22 23.06 -27.89
N SER A 518 1.25 23.61 -28.55
CA SER A 518 1.19 24.99 -29.05
C SER A 518 0.17 25.16 -30.19
N VAL A 519 0.01 24.12 -31.02
CA VAL A 519 -1.01 24.09 -32.08
C VAL A 519 -2.41 24.03 -31.45
N GLN A 520 -2.61 23.19 -30.45
CA GLN A 520 -3.85 23.12 -29.68
C GLN A 520 -4.17 24.45 -28.98
N LYS A 521 -3.16 25.11 -28.40
CA LYS A 521 -3.33 26.40 -27.73
C LYS A 521 -3.80 27.49 -28.69
N SER A 522 -3.22 27.55 -29.89
CA SER A 522 -3.69 28.47 -30.94
C SER A 522 -5.17 28.24 -31.28
N ILE A 523 -5.58 26.98 -31.45
CA ILE A 523 -6.96 26.61 -31.76
C ILE A 523 -7.90 26.93 -30.60
N TYR A 524 -7.46 26.72 -29.35
CA TYR A 524 -8.21 27.04 -28.14
C TYR A 524 -8.45 28.55 -27.98
N LEU A 525 -7.46 29.38 -28.27
CA LEU A 525 -7.62 30.83 -28.29
C LEU A 525 -8.59 31.30 -29.39
N GLN A 526 -8.48 30.72 -30.59
CA GLN A 526 -9.43 30.99 -31.69
C GLN A 526 -10.85 30.47 -31.41
N ALA A 527 -10.99 29.51 -30.50
CA ALA A 527 -12.27 29.03 -29.99
C ALA A 527 -12.79 29.87 -28.82
N SER A 528 -12.21 31.05 -28.56
CA SER A 528 -12.55 31.95 -27.45
C SER A 528 -12.41 31.27 -26.08
N LYS A 529 -11.41 30.39 -25.94
CA LYS A 529 -11.19 29.57 -24.72
C LYS A 529 -12.39 28.68 -24.36
N ASN A 530 -13.23 28.34 -25.34
CA ASN A 530 -14.35 27.44 -25.15
C ASN A 530 -13.91 26.00 -25.47
N TYR A 531 -13.93 25.14 -24.45
CA TYR A 531 -13.45 23.76 -24.57
C TYR A 531 -14.34 22.88 -25.46
N ASP A 532 -15.64 23.12 -25.48
CA ASP A 532 -16.58 22.38 -26.33
C ASP A 532 -16.30 22.63 -27.81
N ARG A 533 -16.10 23.91 -28.18
CA ARG A 533 -15.67 24.32 -29.52
C ARG A 533 -14.27 23.84 -29.88
N LEU A 534 -13.38 23.72 -28.89
CA LEU A 534 -12.05 23.14 -29.09
C LEU A 534 -12.19 21.66 -29.49
N GLY A 535 -13.02 20.90 -28.78
CA GLY A 535 -13.27 19.49 -29.09
C GLY A 535 -13.75 19.27 -30.52
N ASP A 536 -14.67 20.10 -31.00
CA ASP A 536 -15.16 20.05 -32.39
C ASP A 536 -14.04 20.35 -33.41
N ARG A 537 -13.21 21.37 -33.15
CA ARG A 537 -12.12 21.78 -34.06
C ARG A 537 -10.95 20.81 -34.09
N LEU A 538 -10.63 20.20 -32.95
CA LEU A 538 -9.58 19.19 -32.86
C LEU A 538 -10.06 17.83 -33.36
N GLY A 539 -11.36 17.64 -33.59
CA GLY A 539 -11.94 16.34 -33.94
C GLY A 539 -11.92 15.35 -32.78
N TRP A 540 -11.94 15.85 -31.54
CA TRP A 540 -12.19 15.05 -30.34
C TRP A 540 -13.68 14.85 -30.07
N LYS A 541 -14.53 15.54 -30.83
CA LYS A 541 -15.98 15.46 -30.74
C LYS A 541 -16.57 15.24 -32.13
N LYS A 542 -17.54 14.33 -32.23
CA LYS A 542 -18.28 14.03 -33.45
C LYS A 542 -19.76 14.00 -33.13
N GLU A 543 -20.56 14.76 -33.89
CA GLU A 543 -22.03 14.82 -33.72
C GLU A 543 -22.47 15.11 -32.27
N GLY A 544 -21.79 16.05 -31.60
CA GLY A 544 -22.13 16.42 -30.23
C GLY A 544 -21.55 15.51 -29.14
N LYS A 545 -20.91 14.39 -29.50
CA LYS A 545 -20.36 13.40 -28.55
C LYS A 545 -18.84 13.38 -28.54
N TRP A 546 -18.25 13.40 -27.35
CA TRP A 546 -16.81 13.25 -27.16
C TRP A 546 -16.38 11.84 -27.54
N LEU A 547 -15.38 11.75 -28.40
CA LEU A 547 -14.80 10.50 -28.85
C LEU A 547 -13.90 9.93 -27.76
N HIS A 548 -13.98 8.62 -27.58
CA HIS A 548 -13.07 7.92 -26.69
C HIS A 548 -11.66 7.87 -27.32
N TRP A 549 -10.59 7.78 -26.51
CA TRP A 549 -9.21 7.76 -27.02
C TRP A 549 -9.00 6.68 -28.08
N ARG A 550 -9.61 5.51 -27.92
CA ARG A 550 -9.52 4.40 -28.89
C ARG A 550 -10.22 4.70 -30.22
N GLU A 551 -11.13 5.67 -30.23
CA GLU A 551 -11.91 6.13 -31.37
C GLU A 551 -11.27 7.35 -32.06
N LEU A 552 -10.21 7.91 -31.47
CA LEU A 552 -9.47 9.02 -32.05
C LEU A 552 -8.72 8.61 -33.33
N ASN A 553 -8.47 9.58 -34.19
CA ASN A 553 -7.79 9.40 -35.45
C ASN A 553 -6.28 9.54 -35.26
N PHE A 554 -5.57 8.40 -35.19
CA PHE A 554 -4.09 8.37 -35.08
C PHE A 554 -3.37 8.34 -36.43
N SER A 555 -3.98 8.90 -37.48
CA SER A 555 -3.33 9.05 -38.79
C SER A 555 -2.84 10.48 -39.02
N GLU A 556 -1.97 10.65 -40.02
CA GLU A 556 -1.49 11.97 -40.43
C GLU A 556 -2.62 12.87 -40.98
N GLN A 557 -3.74 12.26 -41.39
CA GLN A 557 -4.93 12.95 -41.90
C GLN A 557 -5.85 13.46 -40.78
N ALA A 558 -5.51 13.22 -39.51
CA ALA A 558 -6.27 13.77 -38.41
C ALA A 558 -6.29 15.32 -38.44
N PRO A 559 -7.34 15.95 -37.88
CA PRO A 559 -7.45 17.41 -37.83
C PRO A 559 -6.23 18.08 -37.21
N LYS A 560 -5.96 19.32 -37.59
CA LYS A 560 -4.84 20.08 -37.04
C LYS A 560 -5.01 20.22 -35.52
N GLY A 561 -3.97 19.93 -34.75
CA GLY A 561 -3.97 19.93 -33.29
C GLY A 561 -4.58 18.67 -32.64
N HIS A 562 -5.03 17.68 -33.40
CA HIS A 562 -5.68 16.47 -32.86
C HIS A 562 -4.81 15.73 -31.82
N LEU A 563 -3.49 15.76 -31.98
CA LEU A 563 -2.53 15.10 -31.09
C LEU A 563 -1.49 16.11 -30.55
N PRO A 564 -0.83 15.80 -29.41
CA PRO A 564 -1.13 14.70 -28.50
C PRO A 564 -2.51 14.86 -27.85
N SER A 565 -3.25 13.78 -27.72
CA SER A 565 -4.55 13.80 -27.05
C SER A 565 -4.34 14.02 -25.55
N GLY A 566 -5.18 14.87 -24.97
CA GLY A 566 -5.32 14.95 -23.53
C GLY A 566 -6.05 13.72 -22.96
N THR A 567 -6.13 12.59 -23.67
CA THR A 567 -7.05 11.50 -23.31
C THR A 567 -6.41 10.12 -23.20
N CYS A 568 -5.07 10.03 -23.24
CA CYS A 568 -4.40 8.74 -23.40
C CYS A 568 -4.54 7.79 -22.19
N PRO A 569 -4.98 6.53 -22.37
CA PRO A 569 -5.19 5.59 -21.29
C PRO A 569 -3.87 4.93 -20.87
N LEU A 570 -3.29 5.36 -19.75
CA LEU A 570 -2.20 4.65 -19.10
C LEU A 570 -2.71 3.68 -18.03
N GLY A 571 -3.45 2.69 -18.51
CA GLY A 571 -3.91 1.58 -17.71
C GLY A 571 -5.22 1.81 -16.95
N THR A 572 -6.16 0.90 -17.23
CA THR A 572 -7.43 0.60 -16.54
C THR A 572 -8.57 1.60 -16.54
N VAL A 573 -8.45 2.74 -17.22
CA VAL A 573 -9.65 3.52 -17.56
C VAL A 573 -9.58 3.94 -19.02
N GLU A 574 -10.67 3.68 -19.73
CA GLU A 574 -11.03 4.39 -20.93
C GLU A 574 -11.35 5.85 -20.55
N GLY A 575 -10.39 6.77 -20.74
CA GLY A 575 -10.62 8.22 -20.60
C GLY A 575 -9.62 8.95 -19.68
N LEU A 576 -8.87 9.86 -20.29
CA LEU A 576 -8.18 11.03 -19.70
C LEU A 576 -7.06 10.80 -18.67
N ILE A 577 -5.82 11.16 -19.06
CA ILE A 577 -4.69 11.45 -18.13
C ILE A 577 -5.02 12.68 -17.23
N TRP A 578 -6.11 13.36 -17.52
CA TRP A 578 -6.45 14.72 -17.13
C TRP A 578 -7.81 14.64 -16.42
N ASP A 579 -7.92 15.06 -15.16
CA ASP A 579 -9.18 15.07 -14.39
C ASP A 579 -10.26 15.98 -15.06
N GLY A 580 -10.94 15.45 -16.07
CA GLY A 580 -11.96 16.14 -16.85
C GLY A 580 -11.44 17.17 -17.87
N CYS A 581 -12.41 17.82 -18.55
CA CYS A 581 -12.21 18.84 -19.59
C CYS A 581 -11.36 20.04 -19.11
N ASN A 582 -11.26 20.26 -17.80
CA ASN A 582 -10.64 21.44 -17.22
C ASN A 582 -9.11 21.39 -17.26
N VAL A 583 -8.47 20.22 -17.19
CA VAL A 583 -7.00 20.18 -17.03
C VAL A 583 -6.25 20.50 -18.34
N VAL A 584 -6.78 20.07 -19.49
CA VAL A 584 -6.25 20.50 -20.80
C VAL A 584 -6.47 22.01 -20.96
N SER A 585 -7.61 22.53 -20.52
CA SER A 585 -7.88 23.97 -20.54
C SER A 585 -6.87 24.75 -19.67
N VAL A 586 -6.46 24.19 -18.52
CA VAL A 586 -5.42 24.76 -17.65
C VAL A 586 -4.06 24.75 -18.33
N LEU A 587 -3.66 23.64 -18.97
CA LEU A 587 -2.41 23.59 -19.76
C LEU A 587 -2.39 24.63 -20.86
N LEU A 588 -3.46 24.72 -21.66
CA LEU A 588 -3.55 25.65 -22.78
C LEU A 588 -3.71 27.11 -22.31
N SER A 589 -4.06 27.33 -21.03
CA SER A 589 -4.18 28.65 -20.42
C SER A 589 -2.93 29.11 -19.66
N ARG A 590 -1.90 28.26 -19.51
CA ARG A 590 -0.61 28.64 -18.93
C ARG A 590 0.00 29.78 -19.74
N SER A 591 0.38 30.87 -19.08
CA SER A 591 1.01 32.03 -19.72
C SER A 591 2.49 31.80 -20.05
N ASP A 592 3.11 30.87 -19.33
CA ASP A 592 4.53 30.54 -19.41
C ASP A 592 4.83 29.43 -20.45
N PHE A 593 3.81 28.93 -21.15
CA PHE A 593 3.90 27.88 -22.17
C PHE A 593 3.28 28.33 -23.50
#